data_AF-A0A1H6V8V9-F1
#
_entry.id   AF-A0A1H6V8V9-F1
#
_cell.length_a   1.000
_cell.length_b   1.000
_cell.length_c   1.000
_cell.angle_alpha   90.00
_cell.angle_beta   90.00
_cell.angle_gamma   90.00
#
_symmetry.space_group_name_H-M   'P 1'
#
loop_
_entity.id
_entity.type
_entity.pdbx_description
1 polymer ?
#
loop_
_entity_poly.entity_id
_entity_poly.type
_entity_poly.pdbx_seq_one_letter_code
_entity_poly.pdbx_strand_id
1 'polypeptide(L)'
;MSSLLKEKNEDNDPILIDQYIQQQELKQKYGENLLNVLKNYSKGDFDLFNQFIQTLDYAIKSADNETGNNIKLALYEVLDYSEELKKDLTRTIYNVLLKIRSDKYNKIRDPKSYLFMSIKKQLYFGQVK
;
A
#
# COMPACT_ATOMS: atom_id res chain seq x y z
N MET A 1 -9.61 -27.36 30.64
CA MET A 1 -10.80 -27.03 29.83
C MET A 1 -10.49 -25.77 29.03
N SER A 2 -10.90 -25.79 27.76
CA SER A 2 -10.92 -24.71 26.77
C SER A 2 -9.61 -23.93 26.55
N SER A 3 -8.82 -24.51 25.65
CA SER A 3 -7.93 -23.79 24.74
C SER A 3 -8.71 -22.66 24.05
N LEU A 4 -8.57 -21.42 24.55
CA LEU A 4 -8.91 -20.20 23.82
C LEU A 4 -7.86 -19.99 22.71
N LEU A 5 -7.82 -20.93 21.77
CA LEU A 5 -7.29 -20.66 20.46
C LEU A 5 -8.26 -19.63 19.87
N LYS A 6 -7.78 -18.39 19.74
CA LYS A 6 -8.37 -17.37 18.88
C LYS A 6 -8.72 -18.03 17.54
N GLU A 7 -9.98 -18.38 17.36
CA GLU A 7 -10.54 -18.56 16.03
C GLU A 7 -10.38 -17.19 15.35
N LYS A 8 -9.36 -17.07 14.52
CA LYS A 8 -9.29 -16.01 13.53
C LYS A 8 -10.50 -16.26 12.64
N ASN A 9 -11.62 -15.59 12.94
CA ASN A 9 -12.81 -15.65 12.13
C ASN A 9 -12.51 -14.97 10.80
N GLU A 10 -11.90 -15.72 9.86
CA GLU A 10 -11.51 -15.25 8.52
C GLU A 10 -12.69 -14.60 7.78
N ASP A 11 -13.93 -14.98 8.12
CA ASP A 11 -15.18 -14.43 7.59
C ASP A 11 -15.40 -12.94 7.92
N ASN A 12 -14.71 -12.39 8.93
CA ASN A 12 -14.83 -10.97 9.31
C ASN A 12 -13.75 -10.08 8.69
N ASP A 13 -12.70 -10.63 8.08
CA ASP A 13 -11.56 -9.84 7.62
C ASP A 13 -11.91 -8.80 6.53
N PRO A 14 -12.85 -9.05 5.58
CA PRO A 14 -13.30 -8.01 4.65
C PRO A 14 -13.95 -6.82 5.35
N ILE A 15 -14.75 -7.06 6.39
CA ILE A 15 -15.39 -6.01 7.20
C ILE A 15 -14.32 -5.22 7.97
N LEU A 16 -13.32 -5.91 8.52
CA LEU A 16 -12.19 -5.28 9.22
C LEU A 16 -11.38 -4.37 8.29
N ILE A 17 -11.16 -4.77 7.03
CA ILE A 17 -10.48 -3.92 6.04
C ILE A 17 -11.27 -2.64 5.78
N ASP A 18 -12.59 -2.74 5.57
CA ASP A 18 -13.42 -1.56 5.29
C ASP A 18 -13.52 -0.62 6.50
N GLN A 19 -13.66 -1.18 7.72
CA GLN A 19 -13.60 -0.38 8.96
C GLN A 19 -12.25 0.32 9.12
N TYR A 20 -11.15 -0.38 8.85
CA TYR A 20 -9.81 0.18 8.93
C TYR A 20 -9.58 1.29 7.90
N ILE A 21 -10.06 1.11 6.66
CA ILE A 21 -10.02 2.14 5.61
C ILE A 21 -10.73 3.42 6.06
N GLN A 22 -11.89 3.29 6.71
CA GLN A 22 -12.66 4.43 7.22
C GLN A 22 -11.96 5.08 8.40
N GLN A 23 -11.59 4.31 9.43
CA GLN A 23 -10.96 4.82 10.65
C GLN A 23 -9.63 5.54 10.41
N GLN A 24 -8.87 5.10 9.41
CA GLN A 24 -7.57 5.69 9.08
C GLN A 24 -7.63 6.70 7.93
N GLU A 25 -8.83 7.02 7.43
CA GLU A 25 -9.06 7.96 6.33
C GLU A 25 -8.25 7.61 5.06
N LEU A 26 -8.06 6.31 4.80
CA LEU A 26 -7.15 5.85 3.76
C LEU A 26 -7.62 6.25 2.35
N LYS A 27 -8.95 6.41 2.17
CA LYS A 27 -9.52 6.87 0.90
C LYS A 27 -9.02 8.27 0.54
N GLN A 28 -8.93 9.17 1.52
CA GLN A 28 -8.40 10.52 1.29
C GLN A 28 -6.90 10.47 0.99
N LYS A 29 -6.15 9.67 1.77
CA LYS A 29 -4.69 9.56 1.67
C LYS A 29 -4.20 8.98 0.35
N TYR A 30 -4.83 7.91 -0.14
CA TYR A 30 -4.29 7.13 -1.27
C TYR A 30 -5.24 7.02 -2.46
N GLY A 31 -6.50 7.41 -2.30
CA GLY A 31 -7.53 7.23 -3.32
C GLY A 31 -8.10 5.81 -3.34
N GLU A 32 -9.34 5.71 -3.83
CA GLU A 32 -10.10 4.46 -3.84
C GLU A 32 -9.49 3.38 -4.74
N ASN A 33 -8.91 3.77 -5.89
CA ASN A 33 -8.30 2.84 -6.84
C ASN A 33 -7.13 2.05 -6.23
N LEU A 34 -6.26 2.72 -5.48
CA LEU A 34 -5.13 2.08 -4.81
C LEU A 34 -5.63 1.08 -3.76
N LEU A 35 -6.60 1.49 -2.95
CA LEU A 35 -7.19 0.61 -1.94
C LEU A 35 -7.86 -0.61 -2.55
N ASN A 36 -8.56 -0.46 -3.67
CA ASN A 36 -9.17 -1.59 -4.38
C ASN A 36 -8.11 -2.56 -4.91
N VAL A 37 -6.97 -2.08 -5.42
CA VAL A 37 -5.84 -2.93 -5.81
C VAL A 37 -5.33 -3.73 -4.61
N LEU A 38 -5.14 -3.10 -3.46
CA LEU A 38 -4.67 -3.77 -2.24
C LEU A 38 -5.69 -4.77 -1.68
N LYS A 39 -6.99 -4.41 -1.66
CA LYS A 39 -8.08 -5.32 -1.26
C LYS A 39 -8.11 -6.57 -2.13
N ASN A 40 -8.09 -6.38 -3.45
CA ASN A 40 -8.09 -7.47 -4.42
C ASN A 40 -6.83 -8.34 -4.32
N TYR A 41 -5.69 -7.71 -4.04
CA TYR A 41 -4.46 -8.47 -3.86
C TYR A 41 -4.49 -9.32 -2.60
N SER A 42 -4.98 -8.75 -1.51
CA SER A 42 -5.02 -9.38 -0.19
C SER A 42 -6.13 -10.43 -0.06
N LYS A 43 -7.08 -10.48 -1.03
CA LYS A 43 -8.19 -11.45 -1.06
C LYS A 43 -9.00 -11.51 0.23
N GLY A 44 -9.15 -10.36 0.88
CA GLY A 44 -9.85 -10.27 2.16
C GLY A 44 -8.98 -10.51 3.39
N ASP A 45 -7.71 -10.93 3.28
CA ASP A 45 -6.80 -11.09 4.43
C ASP A 45 -6.42 -9.71 5.00
N PHE A 46 -6.89 -9.43 6.23
CA PHE A 46 -6.66 -8.16 6.90
C PHE A 46 -5.18 -7.95 7.25
N ASP A 47 -4.48 -8.98 7.71
CA ASP A 47 -3.08 -8.87 8.12
C ASP A 47 -2.21 -8.52 6.92
N LEU A 48 -2.47 -9.17 5.78
CA LEU A 48 -1.78 -8.89 4.53
C LEU A 48 -2.08 -7.48 4.02
N PHE A 49 -3.34 -7.05 4.07
CA PHE A 49 -3.73 -5.68 3.71
C PHE A 49 -3.02 -4.64 4.58
N ASN A 50 -3.04 -4.82 5.90
CA ASN A 50 -2.41 -3.93 6.87
C ASN A 50 -0.88 -3.87 6.65
N GLN A 51 -0.22 -4.99 6.36
CA GLN A 51 1.21 -5.01 6.03
C GLN A 51 1.52 -4.17 4.79
N PHE A 52 0.65 -4.17 3.78
CA PHE A 52 0.83 -3.31 2.60
C PHE A 52 0.69 -1.83 2.93
N ILE A 53 -0.30 -1.45 3.73
CA ILE A 53 -0.48 -0.06 4.18
C ILE A 53 0.75 0.40 4.98
N GLN A 54 1.23 -0.41 5.92
CA GLN A 54 2.44 -0.10 6.69
C GLN A 54 3.68 0.05 5.81
N THR A 55 3.83 -0.81 4.80
CA THR A 55 4.95 -0.73 3.86
C THR A 55 4.88 0.54 3.01
N LEU A 56 3.67 0.91 2.57
CA LEU A 56 3.43 2.13 1.82
C LEU A 56 3.76 3.38 2.64
N ASP A 57 3.25 3.45 3.88
CA ASP A 57 3.55 4.56 4.81
C ASP A 57 5.04 4.67 5.10
N TYR A 58 5.71 3.54 5.29
CA TYR A 58 7.14 3.52 5.53
C TYR A 58 7.94 3.99 4.31
N ALA A 59 7.54 3.59 3.09
CA ALA A 59 8.15 4.05 1.86
C ALA A 59 7.98 5.56 1.64
N ILE A 60 6.79 6.11 1.93
CA ILE A 60 6.53 7.56 1.86
C ILE A 60 7.41 8.30 2.87
N LYS A 61 7.41 7.90 4.15
CA LYS A 61 8.26 8.52 5.18
C LYS A 61 9.74 8.47 4.85
N SER A 62 10.23 7.34 4.31
CA SER A 62 11.63 7.21 3.89
C SER A 62 11.94 8.16 2.72
N ALA A 63 11.04 8.29 1.75
CA ALA A 63 11.21 9.21 0.63
C ALA A 63 11.17 10.69 1.09
N ASP A 64 10.26 11.06 1.99
CA ASP A 64 10.20 12.40 2.60
C ASP A 64 11.54 12.76 3.26
N ASN A 65 12.05 11.88 4.13
CA ASN A 65 13.28 12.13 4.90
C ASN A 65 14.52 12.31 4.00
N GLU A 66 14.59 11.60 2.88
CA GLU A 66 15.76 11.61 2.00
C GLU A 66 15.70 12.68 0.93
N THR A 67 14.50 13.08 0.47
CA THR A 67 14.33 14.13 -0.53
C THR A 67 14.17 15.52 0.09
N GLY A 68 13.76 15.60 1.36
CA GLY A 68 13.35 16.85 2.00
C GLY A 68 12.01 17.39 1.48
N ASN A 69 11.35 16.67 0.57
CA ASN A 69 10.06 17.02 0.02
C ASN A 69 8.94 16.51 0.93
N ASN A 70 7.79 17.20 0.91
CA ASN A 70 6.64 16.83 1.73
C ASN A 70 5.65 16.01 0.90
N ILE A 71 6.06 14.81 0.50
CA ILE A 71 5.30 13.86 -0.34
C ILE A 71 4.02 13.44 0.37
N LYS A 72 4.08 13.32 1.70
CA LYS A 72 2.89 13.09 2.51
C LYS A 72 1.85 14.20 2.30
N LEU A 73 2.24 15.48 2.33
CA LEU A 73 1.31 16.58 1.98
C LEU A 73 0.84 16.48 0.53
N ALA A 74 1.73 16.20 -0.41
CA ALA A 74 1.37 16.05 -1.83
C ALA A 74 0.31 14.97 -2.09
N LEU A 75 0.32 13.88 -1.31
CA LEU A 75 -0.68 12.82 -1.40
C LEU A 75 -1.98 13.17 -0.66
N TYR A 76 -1.87 13.83 0.49
CA TYR A 76 -2.98 13.96 1.43
C TYR A 76 -3.76 15.28 1.26
N GLU A 77 -3.10 16.31 0.77
CA GLU A 77 -3.70 17.57 0.39
C GLU A 77 -4.09 17.53 -1.09
N VAL A 78 -5.24 18.15 -1.42
CA VAL A 78 -5.71 18.28 -2.80
C VAL A 78 -4.89 19.36 -3.49
N LEU A 79 -3.65 19.03 -3.84
CA LEU A 79 -2.78 19.84 -4.68
C LEU A 79 -2.99 19.46 -6.15
N ASP A 80 -2.68 20.37 -7.07
CA ASP A 80 -2.94 20.17 -8.51
C ASP A 80 -2.31 18.88 -9.09
N TYR A 81 -1.26 18.36 -8.46
CA TYR A 81 -0.54 17.14 -8.87
C TYR A 81 -0.86 15.90 -8.01
N SER A 82 -1.71 16.01 -6.98
CA SER A 82 -2.01 14.91 -6.05
C SER A 82 -2.65 13.71 -6.76
N GLU A 83 -3.52 13.97 -7.72
CA GLU A 83 -4.23 12.93 -8.48
C GLU A 83 -3.32 12.19 -9.46
N GLU A 84 -2.39 12.90 -10.11
CA GLU A 84 -1.41 12.27 -10.98
C GLU A 84 -0.46 11.38 -10.17
N LEU A 85 0.02 11.88 -9.02
CA LEU A 85 0.87 11.11 -8.12
C LEU A 85 0.16 9.85 -7.60
N LYS A 86 -1.10 9.95 -7.18
CA LYS A 86 -1.92 8.78 -6.77
C LYS A 86 -2.09 7.77 -7.91
N LYS A 87 -2.31 8.22 -9.14
CA LYS A 87 -2.42 7.34 -10.33
C LYS A 87 -1.11 6.60 -10.61
N ASP A 88 0.02 7.32 -10.61
CA ASP A 88 1.33 6.74 -10.87
C ASP A 88 1.75 5.74 -9.78
N LEU A 89 1.45 6.06 -8.53
CA LEU A 89 1.64 5.17 -7.39
C LEU A 89 0.77 3.92 -7.50
N THR A 90 -0.51 4.07 -7.83
CA THR A 90 -1.44 2.95 -8.06
C THR A 90 -0.92 2.00 -9.14
N ARG A 91 -0.48 2.55 -10.28
CA ARG A 91 0.09 1.76 -11.39
C ARG A 91 1.35 1.02 -10.96
N THR A 92 2.23 1.68 -10.21
CA THR A 92 3.47 1.07 -9.71
C THR A 92 3.18 -0.09 -8.77
N ILE A 93 2.32 0.12 -7.77
CA ILE A 93 1.94 -0.92 -6.81
C ILE A 93 1.28 -2.09 -7.52
N TYR A 94 0.33 -1.83 -8.43
CA TYR A 94 -0.31 -2.89 -9.21
C TYR A 94 0.71 -3.76 -9.98
N ASN A 95 1.64 -3.13 -10.70
CA ASN A 95 2.66 -3.85 -11.48
C ASN A 95 3.60 -4.67 -10.58
N VAL A 96 4.00 -4.10 -9.44
CA VAL A 96 4.86 -4.79 -8.47
C VAL A 96 4.16 -6.00 -7.89
N LEU A 97 2.90 -5.86 -7.48
CA LEU A 97 2.08 -6.93 -6.93
C LEU A 97 1.85 -8.04 -7.96
N LEU A 98 1.56 -7.69 -9.21
CA LEU A 98 1.48 -8.66 -10.31
C LEU A 98 2.80 -9.42 -10.48
N LYS A 99 3.93 -8.72 -10.41
CA LYS A 99 5.25 -9.33 -10.56
C LYS A 99 5.59 -10.25 -9.39
N ILE A 100 5.29 -9.84 -8.15
CA ILE A 100 5.44 -10.70 -6.96
C ILE A 100 4.58 -11.96 -7.11
N ARG A 101 3.31 -11.81 -7.51
CA ARG A 101 2.38 -12.94 -7.68
C ARG A 101 2.81 -13.89 -8.80
N SER A 102 3.40 -13.37 -9.87
CA SER A 102 3.82 -14.15 -11.05
C SER A 102 5.27 -14.59 -11.01
N ASP A 103 6.00 -14.36 -9.91
CA ASP A 103 7.41 -14.71 -9.77
C ASP A 103 7.62 -16.22 -9.58
N LYS A 104 7.31 -16.97 -10.63
CA LYS A 104 7.39 -18.43 -10.71
C LYS A 104 8.77 -18.99 -10.36
N TYR A 105 9.82 -18.16 -10.46
CA TYR A 105 11.21 -18.56 -10.28
C TYR A 105 11.84 -17.97 -9.01
N ASN A 106 11.05 -17.38 -8.10
CA ASN A 106 11.53 -16.78 -6.84
C ASN A 106 12.72 -15.82 -7.04
N LYS A 107 12.71 -15.05 -8.13
CA LYS A 107 13.73 -14.01 -8.38
C LYS A 107 13.62 -12.87 -7.35
N ILE A 108 12.44 -12.66 -6.80
CA ILE A 108 12.13 -11.74 -5.72
C ILE A 108 12.29 -12.51 -4.40
N ARG A 109 13.49 -12.43 -3.84
CA ARG A 109 13.82 -13.08 -2.56
C ARG A 109 13.06 -12.48 -1.38
N ASP A 110 12.76 -11.18 -1.45
CA ASP A 110 12.02 -10.45 -0.43
C ASP A 110 10.97 -9.54 -1.09
N PRO A 111 9.71 -10.01 -1.15
CA PRO A 111 8.60 -9.25 -1.71
C PRO A 111 8.33 -7.92 -1.00
N LYS A 112 8.55 -7.84 0.32
CA LYS A 112 8.32 -6.62 1.10
C LYS A 112 9.37 -5.57 0.75
N SER A 113 10.64 -5.95 0.74
CA SER A 113 11.72 -5.05 0.31
C SER A 113 11.58 -4.64 -1.16
N TYR A 114 11.16 -5.56 -2.04
CA TYR A 114 10.92 -5.24 -3.45
C TYR A 114 9.79 -4.21 -3.62
N LEU A 115 8.70 -4.37 -2.89
CA LEU A 115 7.60 -3.41 -2.87
C LEU A 115 8.05 -2.05 -2.34
N PHE A 116 8.69 -2.04 -1.17
CA PHE A 116 9.22 -0.82 -0.54
C PHE A 116 10.12 -0.05 -1.52
N MET A 117 11.11 -0.72 -2.11
CA MET A 117 12.05 -0.09 -3.05
C MET A 117 11.35 0.42 -4.32
N SER A 118 10.33 -0.30 -4.82
CA SER A 118 9.62 0.10 -6.03
C SER A 118 8.72 1.32 -5.80
N ILE A 119 7.99 1.35 -4.67
CA ILE A 119 7.20 2.51 -4.25
C ILE A 119 8.12 3.71 -4.06
N LYS A 120 9.16 3.52 -3.24
CA LYS A 120 10.12 4.57 -2.93
C LYS A 120 10.68 5.15 -4.23
N LYS A 121 11.20 4.31 -5.13
CA LYS A 121 11.69 4.73 -6.45
C LYS A 121 10.70 5.60 -7.22
N GLN A 122 9.42 5.21 -7.28
CA GLN A 122 8.39 6.00 -7.95
C GLN A 122 8.23 7.39 -7.32
N LEU A 123 8.30 7.49 -6.00
CA LEU A 123 8.18 8.76 -5.27
C LEU A 123 9.36 9.70 -5.51
N TYR A 124 10.58 9.21 -5.79
CA TYR A 124 11.70 10.07 -6.22
C TYR A 124 11.51 10.58 -7.64
N PHE A 125 11.16 9.70 -8.59
CA PHE A 125 11.14 10.06 -10.01
C PHE A 125 9.86 10.77 -10.45
N GLY A 126 8.75 10.59 -9.73
CA GLY A 126 7.49 11.29 -9.99
C GLY A 126 7.55 12.80 -9.72
N GLN A 127 8.67 13.30 -9.16
CA GLN A 127 8.90 14.71 -8.86
C GLN A 127 9.63 15.46 -9.99
N VAL A 128 10.10 14.76 -11.02
CA VAL A 128 10.78 15.37 -12.18
C VAL A 128 9.79 15.49 -13.33
N LYS A 129 8.88 16.46 -13.27
CA LYS A 129 8.06 16.90 -14.40
C LYS A 129 7.90 18.41 -14.39
#